data_AF-A0A8D8EX46-F1
#
_entry.id   AF-A0A8D8EX46-F1
#
_cell.length_a   1.000
_cell.length_b   1.000
_cell.length_c   1.000
_cell.angle_alpha   90.00
_cell.angle_beta   90.00
_cell.angle_gamma   90.00
#
_symmetry.space_group_name_H-M   'P 1'
#
loop_
_entity.id
_entity.type
_entity.pdbx_description
1 polymer ?
#
loop_
_entity_poly.entity_id
_entity_poly.type
_entity_poly.pdbx_seq_one_letter_code
_entity_poly.pdbx_strand_id
1 'polypeptide(L)'
;LGVCAGLVPYPHHNQSPRNTYQCAMGKQAMGIIGYNQKNRIDTLMYNIVYPQTPMVRSRTIELTNFDKLPAGQNATVAVMSYSGYDIEDALILNKASIDRGYGRCLVYKNSKCTIKRYSNQTFDRIMGPMKDSLTNKIIFRHECLDTDGIISPGEK
;
A
#
# COMPACT_ATOMS: atom_id res chain seq x y z
N LEU A 1 10.75 20.53 16.99
CA LEU A 1 10.52 19.65 15.81
C LEU A 1 9.16 18.97 15.99
N GLY A 2 8.31 18.96 14.96
CA GLY A 2 7.07 18.18 15.00
C GLY A 2 7.31 16.67 14.86
N VAL A 3 6.25 15.85 14.95
CA VAL A 3 6.34 14.38 14.86
C VAL A 3 7.09 13.94 13.60
N CYS A 4 6.68 14.41 12.42
CA CYS A 4 7.33 14.06 11.15
C CYS A 4 8.78 14.57 11.06
N ALA A 5 9.05 15.76 11.61
CA ALA A 5 10.39 16.33 11.58
C ALA A 5 11.36 15.62 12.54
N GLY A 6 10.85 15.00 13.60
CA GLY A 6 11.64 14.19 14.53
C GLY A 6 12.01 12.81 13.98
N LEU A 7 11.38 12.35 12.89
CA LEU A 7 11.77 11.12 12.19
C LEU A 7 13.01 11.32 11.29
N VAL A 8 13.36 12.56 10.97
CA VAL A 8 14.53 12.86 10.15
C VAL A 8 15.80 12.70 11.00
N PRO A 9 16.75 11.82 10.62
CA PRO A 9 18.02 11.71 11.32
C PRO A 9 18.87 12.96 11.06
N TYR A 10 19.55 13.46 12.09
CA TYR A 10 20.48 14.60 12.02
C TYR A 10 19.94 15.83 11.25
N PRO A 11 18.76 16.38 11.59
CA PRO A 11 18.13 17.46 10.81
C PRO A 11 18.96 18.76 10.78
N HIS A 12 19.86 18.95 11.73
CA HIS A 12 20.76 20.10 11.83
C HIS A 12 21.95 20.05 10.84
N HIS A 13 22.22 18.89 10.22
CA HIS A 13 23.22 18.75 9.15
C HIS A 13 22.63 18.93 7.75
N ASN A 14 21.31 19.11 7.64
CA ASN A 14 20.62 19.26 6.36
C ASN A 14 20.15 20.70 6.16
N GLN A 15 20.09 21.13 4.90
CA GLN A 15 19.47 22.40 4.54
C GLN A 15 17.97 22.38 4.91
N SER A 16 17.48 23.48 5.50
CA SER A 16 16.08 23.63 5.92
C SER A 16 15.02 23.12 4.90
N PRO A 17 15.04 23.49 3.60
CA PRO A 17 14.04 23.00 2.64
C PRO A 17 14.03 21.47 2.48
N ARG A 18 15.17 20.79 2.59
CA ARG A 18 15.25 19.32 2.49
C ARG A 18 14.52 18.63 3.63
N ASN A 19 14.60 19.19 4.84
CA ASN A 19 13.85 18.67 5.99
C ASN A 19 12.33 18.81 5.78
N THR A 20 11.89 19.92 5.19
CA THR A 20 10.47 20.15 4.87
C THR A 20 9.96 19.15 3.83
N TYR A 21 10.75 18.85 2.79
CA TYR A 21 10.38 17.81 1.81
C TYR A 21 10.23 16.44 2.46
N GLN A 22 11.16 16.03 3.33
CA GLN A 22 11.06 14.75 4.02
C GLN A 22 9.81 14.65 4.92
N CYS A 23 9.41 15.76 5.55
CA CYS A 23 8.18 15.78 6.34
C CYS A 23 6.92 15.55 5.50
N ALA A 24 6.89 16.05 4.26
CA ALA A 24 5.80 15.81 3.32
C ALA A 24 5.83 14.39 2.76
N MET A 25 7.00 13.93 2.30
CA MET A 25 7.22 12.59 1.72
C MET A 25 6.98 11.48 2.74
N GLY A 26 7.36 11.67 4.00
CA GLY A 26 7.16 10.68 5.05
C GLY A 26 5.68 10.32 5.30
N LYS A 27 4.73 11.19 4.95
CA LYS A 27 3.30 10.90 5.03
C LYS A 27 2.79 9.98 3.91
N GLN A 28 3.56 9.86 2.83
CA GLN A 28 3.27 8.98 1.69
C GLN A 28 3.94 7.61 1.84
N ALA A 29 4.75 7.42 2.88
CA ALA A 29 5.41 6.14 3.13
C ALA A 29 4.38 5.03 3.36
N MET A 30 4.66 3.86 2.79
CA MET A 30 3.88 2.65 3.00
C MET A 30 4.44 1.87 4.18
N GLY A 31 3.59 1.22 4.95
CA GLY A 31 4.01 0.57 6.18
C GLY A 31 2.88 -0.18 6.86
N ILE A 32 3.13 -0.61 8.09
CA ILE A 32 2.07 -1.16 8.93
C ILE A 32 1.31 -0.01 9.56
N ILE A 33 0.00 0.08 9.29
CA ILE A 33 -0.86 1.14 9.85
C ILE A 33 -1.23 0.82 11.31
N GLY A 34 -1.46 -0.47 11.61
CA GLY A 34 -1.80 -0.92 12.96
C GLY A 34 -1.88 -2.44 13.06
N TYR A 35 -1.86 -2.97 14.29
CA TYR A 35 -1.88 -4.41 14.52
C TYR A 35 -3.18 -5.10 14.07
N ASN A 36 -4.30 -4.37 14.07
CA ASN A 36 -5.61 -4.86 13.63
C ASN A 36 -5.85 -4.71 12.12
N GLN A 37 -4.83 -4.38 11.32
CA GLN A 37 -4.99 -4.13 9.88
C GLN A 37 -5.63 -5.27 9.09
N LYS A 38 -5.49 -6.53 9.53
CA LYS A 38 -6.14 -7.69 8.89
C LYS A 38 -7.65 -7.74 9.09
N ASN A 39 -8.15 -7.17 10.19
CA ASN A 39 -9.58 -7.17 10.51
C ASN A 39 -10.27 -5.89 10.03
N ARG A 40 -9.51 -4.94 9.50
CA ARG A 40 -10.01 -3.63 9.08
C ARG A 40 -10.35 -3.65 7.59
N ILE A 41 -11.49 -3.06 7.24
CA ILE A 41 -12.01 -3.03 5.87
C ILE A 41 -11.94 -1.60 5.33
N ASP A 42 -10.73 -1.22 4.91
CA ASP A 42 -10.44 0.08 4.28
C ASP A 42 -10.63 0.07 2.78
N THR A 43 -10.87 1.25 2.20
CA THR A 43 -11.02 1.43 0.75
C THR A 43 -9.75 1.02 0.00
N LEU A 44 -8.58 1.46 0.48
CA LEU A 44 -7.28 1.14 -0.09
C LEU A 44 -6.24 1.13 1.04
N MET A 45 -5.42 0.09 1.08
CA MET A 45 -4.38 -0.08 2.08
C MET A 45 -3.13 -0.73 1.47
N TYR A 46 -1.96 -0.17 1.80
CA TYR A 46 -0.66 -0.59 1.29
C TYR A 46 0.21 -1.10 2.46
N ASN A 47 0.47 -2.40 2.49
CA ASN A 47 1.22 -3.04 3.58
C ASN A 47 2.54 -3.60 3.07
N ILE A 48 3.66 -3.12 3.60
CA ILE A 48 4.97 -3.72 3.33
C ILE A 48 5.04 -5.11 3.97
N VAL A 49 5.57 -6.10 3.24
CA VAL A 49 5.66 -7.50 3.70
C VAL A 49 6.69 -7.66 4.81
N TYR A 50 7.87 -7.04 4.67
CA TYR A 50 8.97 -7.16 5.62
C TYR A 50 9.45 -5.79 6.12
N PRO A 51 8.66 -5.06 6.93
CA PRO A 51 9.10 -3.76 7.42
C PRO A 51 10.22 -3.95 8.44
N GLN A 52 11.18 -3.03 8.45
CA GLN A 52 12.35 -3.06 9.33
C GLN A 52 12.44 -1.78 10.14
N THR A 53 12.92 -1.92 11.38
CA THR A 53 13.23 -0.74 12.21
C THR A 53 14.44 -0.01 11.64
N PRO A 54 14.43 1.33 11.64
CA PRO A 54 15.57 2.10 11.17
C PRO A 54 16.78 1.87 12.10
N MET A 55 17.96 1.68 11.52
CA MET A 55 19.20 1.51 12.29
C MET A 55 19.59 2.80 13.04
N VAL A 56 19.44 3.96 12.38
CA VAL A 56 19.70 5.26 12.99
C VAL A 56 18.40 5.77 13.62
N ARG A 57 18.38 5.86 14.95
CA ARG A 57 17.20 6.24 15.73
C ARG A 57 17.39 7.61 16.38
N SER A 58 16.34 8.43 16.33
CA SER A 58 16.21 9.63 17.14
C SER A 58 15.40 9.32 18.40
N ARG A 59 15.54 10.14 19.45
CA ARG A 59 14.72 10.01 20.66
C ARG A 59 13.22 10.18 20.38
N THR A 60 12.86 10.90 19.32
CA THR A 60 11.45 11.06 18.92
C THR A 60 10.84 9.75 18.43
N ILE A 61 11.60 8.88 17.74
CA ILE A 61 11.11 7.57 17.27
C ILE A 61 10.66 6.68 18.43
N GLU A 62 11.38 6.73 19.56
CA GLU A 62 11.01 5.99 20.77
C GLU A 62 9.75 6.55 21.42
N LEU A 63 9.64 7.88 21.51
CA LEU A 63 8.47 8.54 22.09
C LEU A 63 7.20 8.31 21.25
N THR A 64 7.33 8.22 19.93
CA THR A 64 6.20 7.97 19.03
C THR A 64 5.91 6.49 18.78
N ASN A 65 6.72 5.59 19.35
CA ASN A 65 6.67 4.13 19.11
C ASN A 65 6.75 3.76 17.61
N PHE A 66 7.50 4.53 16.81
CA PHE A 66 7.65 4.26 15.37
C PHE A 66 8.49 2.99 15.10
N ASP A 67 9.20 2.51 16.11
CA ASP A 67 9.91 1.23 16.07
C ASP A 67 8.98 0.00 16.10
N LYS A 68 7.79 0.13 16.69
CA LYS A 68 6.79 -0.93 16.74
C LYS A 68 6.04 -1.09 15.41
N LEU A 69 5.84 0.02 14.70
CA LEU A 69 5.14 0.07 13.42
C LEU A 69 5.99 0.80 12.37
N PRO A 70 7.09 0.18 11.90
CA PRO A 70 7.96 0.82 10.92
C PRO A 70 7.30 0.88 9.53
N ALA A 71 7.66 1.91 8.77
CA ALA A 71 7.15 2.17 7.42
C ALA A 71 8.26 2.17 6.35
N GLY A 72 9.21 1.23 6.46
CA GLY A 72 10.34 1.14 5.52
C GLY A 72 11.19 -0.12 5.68
N GLN A 73 12.26 -0.20 4.88
CA GLN A 73 13.28 -1.25 4.92
C GLN A 73 14.66 -0.61 4.89
N ASN A 74 15.64 -1.18 5.60
CA ASN A 74 17.02 -0.74 5.51
C ASN A 74 17.63 -1.24 4.20
N ALA A 75 18.32 -0.36 3.49
CA ALA A 75 18.95 -0.65 2.21
C ALA A 75 20.45 -0.40 2.28
N THR A 76 21.24 -1.24 1.60
CA THR A 76 22.65 -0.95 1.35
C THR A 76 22.74 -0.03 0.14
N VAL A 77 23.25 1.19 0.34
CA VAL A 77 23.36 2.21 -0.71
C VAL A 77 24.83 2.39 -1.09
N ALA A 78 25.13 2.32 -2.38
CA ALA A 78 26.43 2.67 -2.93
C ALA A 78 26.31 3.99 -3.71
N VAL A 79 27.13 4.98 -3.37
CA VAL A 79 27.16 6.28 -4.05
C VAL A 79 28.32 6.27 -5.03
N MET A 80 28.02 6.01 -6.29
CA MET A 80 28.99 6.01 -7.40
C MET A 80 28.26 6.25 -8.71
N SER A 81 28.96 6.79 -9.71
CA SER A 81 28.45 6.84 -11.08
C SER A 81 28.58 5.48 -11.75
N TYR A 82 27.47 4.89 -12.19
CA TYR A 82 27.47 3.56 -12.79
C TYR A 82 26.55 3.47 -14.01
N SER A 83 27.10 3.03 -15.15
CA SER A 83 26.37 2.68 -16.39
C SER A 83 25.51 3.79 -17.05
N GLY A 84 25.39 4.98 -16.45
CA GLY A 84 24.62 6.10 -17.00
C GLY A 84 23.09 5.95 -16.87
N TYR A 85 22.62 4.92 -16.17
CA TYR A 85 21.19 4.73 -15.85
C TYR A 85 20.79 5.35 -14.50
N ASP A 86 21.72 6.00 -13.82
CA ASP A 86 21.61 6.67 -12.52
C ASP A 86 21.56 8.21 -12.65
N ILE A 87 21.18 8.72 -13.83
CA ILE A 87 21.09 10.15 -14.14
C ILE A 87 19.75 10.74 -13.67
N GLU A 88 19.74 12.01 -13.25
CA GLU A 88 18.52 12.80 -12.94
C GLU A 88 17.55 12.08 -11.97
N ASP A 89 18.02 11.81 -10.75
CA ASP A 89 17.28 11.17 -9.65
C ASP A 89 16.89 9.69 -9.89
N ALA A 90 17.36 9.07 -10.97
CA ALA A 90 17.19 7.64 -11.19
C ALA A 90 18.04 6.80 -10.23
N LEU A 91 17.50 5.65 -9.81
CA LEU A 91 18.17 4.70 -8.91
C LEU A 91 18.27 3.33 -9.57
N ILE A 92 19.46 2.73 -9.52
CA ILE A 92 19.68 1.36 -9.97
C ILE A 92 19.45 0.42 -8.78
N LEU A 93 18.53 -0.53 -8.94
CA LEU A 93 18.19 -1.51 -7.90
C LEU A 93 18.77 -2.89 -8.23
N ASN A 94 19.19 -3.61 -7.20
CA ASN A 94 19.64 -5.00 -7.34
C ASN A 94 18.43 -5.92 -7.59
N LYS A 95 18.34 -6.48 -8.80
CA LYS A 95 17.30 -7.44 -9.19
C LYS A 95 17.21 -8.64 -8.24
N ALA A 96 18.35 -9.21 -7.84
CA ALA A 96 18.38 -10.36 -6.92
C ALA A 96 17.86 -10.01 -5.52
N SER A 97 17.89 -8.74 -5.10
CA SER A 97 17.27 -8.29 -3.85
C SER A 97 15.75 -8.15 -3.99
N ILE A 98 15.27 -7.64 -5.13
CA ILE A 98 13.84 -7.53 -5.44
C ILE A 98 13.21 -8.93 -5.52
N ASP A 99 13.86 -9.87 -6.20
CA ASP A 99 13.39 -11.26 -6.32
C ASP A 99 13.29 -11.96 -4.95
N ARG A 100 14.17 -11.57 -4.01
CA ARG A 100 14.14 -12.02 -2.60
C ARG A 100 13.13 -11.28 -1.72
N GLY A 101 12.37 -10.32 -2.27
CA GLY A 101 11.27 -9.65 -1.57
C GLY A 101 11.59 -8.26 -1.02
N TYR A 102 12.71 -7.64 -1.41
CA TYR A 102 12.96 -6.23 -1.09
C TYR A 102 11.87 -5.33 -1.69
N GLY A 103 11.30 -4.44 -0.88
CA GLY A 103 10.24 -3.51 -1.29
C GLY A 103 8.88 -4.15 -1.60
N ARG A 104 8.67 -5.44 -1.31
CA ARG A 104 7.41 -6.12 -1.62
C ARG A 104 6.26 -5.56 -0.76
N CYS A 105 5.17 -5.19 -1.41
CA CYS A 105 3.99 -4.59 -0.80
C CYS A 105 2.73 -5.39 -1.18
N LEU A 106 1.80 -5.50 -0.23
CA LEU A 106 0.46 -6.05 -0.41
C LEU A 106 -0.52 -4.91 -0.55
N VAL A 107 -1.31 -4.93 -1.62
CA VAL A 107 -2.34 -3.93 -1.90
C VAL A 107 -3.70 -4.54 -1.60
N TYR A 108 -4.40 -3.96 -0.63
CA TYR A 108 -5.78 -4.32 -0.30
C TYR A 108 -6.69 -3.22 -0.82
N LYS A 109 -7.66 -3.59 -1.66
CA LYS A 109 -8.68 -2.67 -2.16
C LYS A 109 -10.05 -3.26 -1.84
N ASN A 110 -10.89 -2.46 -1.22
CA ASN A 110 -12.27 -2.84 -0.96
C ASN A 110 -13.23 -2.07 -1.86
N SER A 111 -14.17 -2.80 -2.47
CA SER A 111 -15.28 -2.24 -3.24
C SER A 111 -16.58 -2.53 -2.49
N LYS A 112 -17.34 -1.48 -2.18
CA LYS A 112 -18.63 -1.59 -1.50
C LYS A 112 -19.75 -1.27 -2.47
N CYS A 113 -20.81 -2.07 -2.45
CA CYS A 113 -22.06 -1.80 -3.16
C CYS A 113 -23.19 -1.67 -2.13
N THR A 114 -24.09 -0.72 -2.34
CA THR A 114 -25.28 -0.54 -1.51
C THR A 114 -26.52 -0.79 -2.35
N ILE A 115 -27.44 -1.61 -1.83
CA ILE A 115 -28.73 -1.88 -2.46
C ILE A 115 -29.65 -0.70 -2.13
N LYS A 116 -30.09 0.05 -3.16
CA LYS A 116 -30.96 1.19 -2.95
C LYS A 116 -32.43 0.77 -3.01
N ARG A 117 -33.23 1.38 -2.15
CA ARG A 117 -34.70 1.36 -2.22
C ARG A 117 -35.17 2.72 -2.71
N TYR A 118 -35.98 2.72 -3.76
CA TYR A 118 -36.51 3.91 -4.38
C TYR A 118 -37.90 4.24 -3.83
N SER A 119 -38.31 5.50 -3.96
CA SER A 119 -39.61 6.00 -3.47
C SER A 119 -40.81 5.35 -4.17
N ASN A 120 -40.62 4.87 -5.39
CA ASN A 120 -41.61 4.12 -6.17
C ASN A 120 -41.74 2.64 -5.75
N GLN A 121 -41.27 2.28 -4.55
CA GLN A 121 -41.24 0.90 -4.03
C GLN A 121 -40.35 -0.09 -4.82
N THR A 122 -39.59 0.38 -5.81
CA THR A 122 -38.61 -0.46 -6.49
C THR A 122 -37.32 -0.58 -5.67
N PHE A 123 -36.58 -1.66 -5.86
CA PHE A 123 -35.34 -1.91 -5.15
C PHE A 123 -34.34 -2.67 -6.02
N ASP A 124 -33.06 -2.36 -5.84
CA ASP A 124 -32.00 -3.09 -6.51
C ASP A 124 -31.89 -4.50 -5.95
N ARG A 125 -31.49 -5.47 -6.78
CA ARG A 125 -31.17 -6.83 -6.34
C ARG A 125 -29.84 -7.24 -6.91
N ILE A 126 -29.03 -7.87 -6.08
CA ILE A 126 -27.85 -8.59 -6.54
C ILE A 126 -28.36 -9.91 -7.11
N MET A 127 -27.91 -10.24 -8.32
CA MET A 127 -28.29 -11.43 -9.05
C MET A 127 -27.02 -12.18 -9.45
N GLY A 128 -27.11 -13.50 -9.55
CA GLY A 128 -26.04 -14.35 -10.05
C GLY A 128 -25.64 -14.07 -11.51
N PRO A 129 -24.70 -14.84 -12.06
CA PRO A 129 -24.11 -14.58 -13.36
C PRO A 129 -25.15 -14.53 -14.49
N MET A 130 -25.14 -13.42 -15.22
CA MET A 130 -25.98 -13.26 -16.41
C MET A 130 -25.51 -14.23 -17.52
N LYS A 131 -26.48 -14.93 -18.11
CA LYS A 131 -26.26 -15.82 -19.25
C LYS A 131 -26.59 -15.09 -20.54
N ASP A 132 -25.81 -15.37 -21.59
CA ASP A 132 -26.08 -14.89 -22.93
C ASP A 132 -27.38 -15.50 -23.47
N SER A 133 -28.22 -14.70 -24.10
CA SER A 133 -29.57 -15.11 -24.53
C SER A 133 -29.55 -16.12 -25.68
N LEU A 134 -28.51 -16.07 -26.51
CA LEU A 134 -28.36 -16.92 -27.70
C LEU A 134 -27.70 -18.25 -27.37
N THR A 135 -26.68 -18.23 -26.51
CA THR A 135 -25.85 -19.42 -26.22
C THR A 135 -26.13 -20.07 -24.88
N ASN A 136 -26.94 -19.45 -24.01
CA ASN A 136 -27.21 -19.88 -22.63
C ASN A 136 -25.93 -20.07 -21.77
N LYS A 137 -24.77 -19.61 -22.25
CA LYS A 137 -23.50 -19.65 -21.53
C LYS A 137 -23.34 -18.41 -20.67
N ILE A 138 -22.58 -18.54 -19.59
CA ILE A 138 -22.24 -17.40 -18.72
C ILE A 138 -21.33 -16.44 -19.51
N ILE A 139 -21.58 -15.14 -19.35
CA ILE A 139 -20.73 -14.10 -19.93
C ILE A 139 -19.36 -14.16 -19.27
N PHE A 140 -18.28 -14.09 -20.05
CA PHE A 140 -16.89 -14.16 -19.56
C PHE A 140 -16.61 -13.25 -18.34
N ARG A 141 -17.15 -12.02 -18.32
CA ARG A 141 -16.96 -11.08 -17.19
C ARG A 141 -17.66 -11.50 -15.89
N HIS A 142 -18.63 -12.40 -15.98
CA HIS A 142 -19.43 -12.90 -14.85
C HIS A 142 -19.05 -14.34 -14.48
N GLU A 143 -18.02 -14.91 -15.10
CA GLU A 143 -17.57 -16.28 -14.81
C GLU A 143 -17.12 -16.43 -13.35
N CYS A 144 -16.56 -15.36 -12.77
CA CYS A 144 -16.10 -15.31 -11.38
C CYS A 144 -17.24 -15.13 -10.34
N LEU A 145 -18.49 -14.91 -10.78
CA LEU A 145 -19.62 -14.66 -9.87
C LEU A 145 -20.27 -15.98 -9.45
N ASP A 146 -20.51 -16.13 -8.16
CA ASP A 146 -21.29 -17.25 -7.62
C ASP A 146 -22.80 -17.01 -7.83
N THR A 147 -23.62 -17.99 -7.45
CA THR A 147 -25.07 -18.00 -7.55
C THR A 147 -25.76 -16.81 -6.87
N ASP A 148 -25.16 -16.25 -5.83
CA ASP A 148 -25.63 -15.08 -5.10
C ASP A 148 -25.18 -13.74 -5.74
N GLY A 149 -24.36 -13.78 -6.79
CA GLY A 149 -23.79 -12.63 -7.46
C GLY A 149 -22.59 -12.00 -6.73
N ILE A 150 -22.01 -12.72 -5.76
CA ILE A 150 -20.82 -12.31 -5.03
C ILE A 150 -19.66 -13.26 -5.39
N ILE A 151 -18.44 -12.74 -5.34
CA ILE A 151 -17.22 -13.52 -5.62
C ILE A 151 -16.77 -14.20 -4.33
N SER A 152 -16.46 -15.50 -4.40
CA SER A 152 -15.91 -16.24 -3.28
C SER A 152 -14.43 -15.88 -3.02
N PRO A 153 -13.95 -15.93 -1.76
CA PRO A 153 -12.54 -15.66 -1.45
C PRO A 153 -11.59 -16.64 -2.16
N GLY A 154 -10.64 -16.12 -2.93
CA GLY A 154 -9.60 -16.94 -3.60
C GLY A 154 -9.72 -16.99 -5.13
N GLU A 155 -10.84 -16.52 -5.68
CA GLU A 155 -11.01 -16.34 -7.13
C GLU A 155 -10.08 -15.25 -7.68
N LYS A 156 -9.64 -15.44 -8.93
CA LYS A 156 -8.68 -14.55 -9.62
C LYS A 156 -9.34 -13.72 -10.71
#